data_AF-A0A656JTY3-F1
#
_entry.id   AF-A0A656JTY3-F1
#
_cell.length_a   1.000
_cell.length_b   1.000
_cell.length_c   1.000
_cell.angle_alpha   90.00
_cell.angle_beta   90.00
_cell.angle_gamma   90.00
#
_symmetry.space_group_name_H-M   'P 1'
#
loop_
_entity.id
_entity.type
_entity.pdbx_description
1 polymer ?
#
loop_
_entity_poly.entity_id
_entity_poly.type
_entity_poly.pdbx_seq_one_letter_code
_entity_poly.pdbx_strand_id
1 'polypeptide(L)' 'MQWNGTLFCTGLLLVSSAAFAEDNAAALDTLVQTEARKVMQENNIAGLSIAITRRGKQQFYNYGVASKATG' A
#
# COMPACT_ATOMS: atom_id res chain seq x y z
N MET A 1 60.61 3.87 -24.20
CA MET A 1 59.56 2.99 -24.78
C MET A 1 58.57 2.67 -23.68
N GLN A 2 57.31 3.01 -23.93
CA GLN A 2 56.17 2.88 -23.01
C GLN A 2 55.78 1.40 -22.86
N TRP A 3 55.44 0.94 -21.65
CA TRP A 3 54.45 -0.13 -21.51
C TRP A 3 53.78 -0.01 -20.13
N ASN A 4 52.66 0.72 -20.12
CA ASN A 4 51.73 0.79 -19.00
C ASN A 4 51.01 -0.55 -18.85
N GLY A 5 51.14 -1.20 -17.70
CA GLY A 5 50.37 -2.39 -17.33
C GLY A 5 49.34 -2.05 -16.26
N THR A 6 48.35 -1.24 -16.62
CA THR A 6 47.26 -0.81 -15.76
C THR A 6 46.38 -2.00 -15.39
N LEU A 7 46.69 -2.69 -14.27
CA LEU A 7 45.79 -3.72 -13.72
C LEU A 7 44.78 -3.05 -12.79
N PHE A 8 43.80 -2.36 -13.38
CA PHE A 8 42.65 -1.85 -12.64
C PHE A 8 41.70 -3.03 -12.42
N CYS A 9 41.72 -3.61 -11.21
CA CYS A 9 40.71 -4.57 -10.76
C CYS A 9 39.35 -3.88 -10.73
N THR A 10 38.59 -3.99 -11.81
CA THR A 10 37.20 -3.57 -11.91
C THR A 10 36.35 -4.46 -10.99
N GLY A 11 36.17 -4.00 -9.75
CA GLY A 11 35.24 -4.62 -8.79
C GLY A 11 33.83 -4.56 -9.34
N LEU A 12 33.28 -5.71 -9.71
CA LEU A 12 31.89 -5.87 -10.11
C LEU A 12 31.01 -5.74 -8.85
N LEU A 13 30.62 -4.51 -8.51
CA LEU A 13 29.63 -4.24 -7.47
C LEU A 13 28.26 -4.70 -7.99
N LEU A 14 27.83 -5.88 -7.56
CA LEU A 14 26.45 -6.35 -7.70
C LEU A 14 25.55 -5.44 -6.85
N VAL A 15 25.08 -4.34 -7.44
CA VAL A 15 24.00 -3.55 -6.85
C VAL A 15 22.71 -4.35 -7.02
N SER A 16 22.38 -5.15 -6.01
CA SER A 16 21.07 -5.78 -5.91
C SER A 16 20.05 -4.67 -5.62
N SER A 17 19.46 -4.11 -6.67
CA SER A 17 18.26 -3.28 -6.53
C SER A 17 17.18 -4.15 -5.89
N ALA A 18 16.95 -3.96 -4.60
CA ALA A 18 15.76 -4.48 -3.95
C ALA A 18 14.57 -3.83 -4.66
N ALA A 19 13.92 -4.58 -5.55
CA ALA A 19 12.64 -4.16 -6.11
C ALA A 19 11.62 -4.21 -4.97
N PHE A 20 11.47 -3.09 -4.27
CA PHE A 20 10.35 -2.90 -3.37
C PHE A 20 9.11 -2.89 -4.26
N ALA A 21 8.37 -3.99 -4.27
CA ALA A 21 7.03 -4.00 -4.83
C ALA A 21 6.22 -3.02 -3.99
N GLU A 22 6.02 -1.81 -4.52
CA GLU A 22 5.19 -0.80 -3.90
C GLU A 22 3.78 -1.39 -3.82
N ASP A 23 3.44 -1.88 -2.63
CA ASP A 23 2.10 -2.36 -2.34
C ASP A 23 1.23 -1.11 -2.44
N ASN A 24 0.42 -1.02 -3.49
CA ASN A 24 -0.41 0.15 -3.81
C ASN A 24 -1.61 0.25 -2.85
N ALA A 25 -1.33 0.13 -1.55
CA ALA A 25 -2.25 0.19 -0.45
C ALA A 25 -2.91 1.58 -0.40
N ALA A 26 -2.16 2.65 -0.68
CA ALA A 26 -2.70 4.01 -0.70
C ALA A 26 -3.82 4.19 -1.75
N ALA A 27 -3.69 3.63 -2.96
CA ALA A 27 -4.77 3.69 -3.94
C ALA A 27 -5.97 2.83 -3.53
N LEU A 28 -5.72 1.65 -2.93
CA LEU A 28 -6.80 0.80 -2.41
C LEU A 28 -7.55 1.49 -1.27
N ASP A 29 -6.85 2.14 -0.35
CA ASP A 29 -7.43 2.86 0.78
C ASP A 29 -8.31 4.02 0.29
N THR A 30 -7.83 4.77 -0.71
CA THR A 30 -8.59 5.86 -1.33
C THR A 30 -9.84 5.35 -2.03
N LEU A 31 -9.73 4.23 -2.75
CA LEU A 31 -10.86 3.59 -3.44
C LEU A 31 -11.90 3.12 -2.42
N VAL A 32 -11.50 2.34 -1.41
CA VAL A 32 -12.42 1.80 -0.39
C VAL A 32 -13.11 2.94 0.35
N GLN A 33 -12.38 4.00 0.72
CA GLN A 33 -12.98 5.16 1.38
C GLN A 33 -14.02 5.84 0.50
N THR A 34 -13.73 6.04 -0.79
CA THR A 34 -14.61 6.76 -1.72
C THR A 34 -15.92 5.99 -1.92
N GLU A 35 -15.82 4.70 -2.23
CA GLU A 35 -17.00 3.86 -2.47
C GLU A 35 -17.79 3.60 -1.19
N ALA A 36 -17.11 3.36 -0.06
CA ALA A 36 -17.77 3.19 1.24
C ALA A 36 -18.57 4.43 1.62
N ARG A 37 -17.98 5.63 1.48
CA ARG A 37 -18.69 6.88 1.79
C ARG A 37 -19.90 7.10 0.89
N LYS A 38 -19.77 6.82 -0.40
CA LYS A 38 -20.88 6.92 -1.36
C LYS A 38 -22.05 6.02 -0.93
N VAL A 39 -21.79 4.74 -0.68
CA VAL A 39 -22.82 3.78 -0.26
C VAL A 39 -23.42 4.16 1.10
N MET A 40 -22.60 4.63 2.04
CA MET A 40 -23.08 5.08 3.35
C MET A 40 -24.04 6.27 3.23
N GLN A 41 -23.74 7.22 2.36
CA GLN A 41 -24.58 8.40 2.11
C GLN A 41 -25.89 8.03 1.41
N GLU A 42 -25.80 7.26 0.33
CA GLU A 42 -26.97 6.84 -0.46
C GLU A 42 -27.98 6.02 0.38
N ASN A 43 -27.50 5.26 1.36
CA ASN A 43 -28.31 4.34 2.14
C ASN A 43 -28.48 4.75 3.62
N ASN A 44 -28.09 5.97 4.00
CA ASN A 44 -28.18 6.48 5.38
C ASN A 44 -27.54 5.56 6.45
N ILE A 45 -26.45 4.87 6.10
CA ILE A 45 -25.75 3.92 6.97
C ILE A 45 -24.95 4.69 8.03
N ALA A 46 -25.20 4.39 9.30
CA ALA A 46 -24.57 5.08 10.44
C ALA A 46 -23.09 4.69 10.65
N GLY A 47 -22.77 3.42 10.38
CA GLY A 47 -21.44 2.85 10.53
C GLY A 47 -21.25 1.63 9.65
N LEU A 48 -20.04 1.43 9.15
CA LEU A 48 -19.67 0.39 8.21
C LEU A 48 -18.26 -0.13 8.52
N SER A 49 -18.10 -1.45 8.57
CA SER A 49 -16.81 -2.12 8.74
C SER A 49 -16.57 -3.05 7.54
N ILE A 50 -15.38 -2.96 6.95
CA ILE A 50 -14.97 -3.73 5.77
C ILE A 50 -13.63 -4.39 6.09
N ALA A 51 -13.53 -5.69 5.85
CA ALA A 51 -12.29 -6.45 5.95
C ALA A 51 -11.90 -6.99 4.58
N ILE A 52 -10.67 -6.72 4.14
CA ILE A 52 -10.12 -7.21 2.87
C ILE A 52 -8.88 -8.04 3.18
N THR A 53 -8.85 -9.28 2.68
CA THR A 53 -7.65 -10.12 2.72
C THR A 53 -7.10 -10.28 1.31
N ARG A 54 -5.86 -9.84 1.07
CA ARG A 54 -5.19 -9.96 -0.23
C ARG A 54 -3.74 -10.39 -0.02
N ARG A 55 -3.31 -11.46 -0.71
CA ARG A 55 -1.95 -12.03 -0.59
C ARG A 55 -1.55 -12.30 0.88
N GLY A 56 -2.50 -12.77 1.70
CA GLY A 56 -2.27 -13.05 3.12
C GLY A 56 -2.19 -11.81 4.02
N LYS A 57 -2.26 -10.59 3.49
CA LYS A 57 -2.37 -9.36 4.27
C LYS A 57 -3.84 -9.02 4.51
N GLN A 58 -4.17 -8.70 5.75
CA GLN A 58 -5.51 -8.24 6.15
C GLN A 58 -5.50 -6.72 6.32
N GLN A 59 -6.51 -6.06 5.77
CA GLN A 59 -6.76 -4.63 5.94
C GLN A 59 -8.19 -4.44 6.42
N PHE A 60 -8.37 -3.54 7.37
CA PHE A 60 -9.65 -3.24 7.98
C PHE A 60 -9.97 -1.76 7.79
N TYR A 61 -11.19 -1.48 7.35
CA TYR A 61 -11.70 -0.14 7.12
C TYR A 61 -12.96 0.04 7.95
N ASN A 62 -12.94 0.98 8.89
CA ASN A 62 -14.05 1.26 9.77
C ASN A 62 -14.48 2.72 9.58
N TYR A 63 -15.78 2.92 9.36
CA TYR A 63 -16.37 4.22 9.09
C TYR A 63 -17.61 4.42 9.95
N GLY A 64 -17.83 5.66 10.39
CA GLY A 64 -19.02 6.04 11.16
C GLY A 64 -19.02 5.51 12.59
N VAL A 65 -20.22 5.31 13.13
CA VAL A 65 -20.47 4.95 14.54
C VAL A 65 -21.27 3.68 14.64
N ALA A 66 -21.02 2.87 15.68
CA ALA A 66 -21.79 1.66 15.93
C ALA A 66 -23.22 1.96 16.41
N SER A 67 -23.40 3.09 17.10
CA SER A 67 -24.70 3.55 17.61
C SER A 67 -24.80 5.06 17.50
N LYS A 68 -25.85 5.56 16.86
CA LYS A 68 -26.12 7.00 16.78
C LYS A 68 -26.44 7.63 18.14
N ALA A 69 -26.86 6.81 19.12
CA ALA A 69 -27.24 7.28 20.44
C ALA A 69 -26.03 7.49 21.37
N THR A 70 -24.95 6.71 21.19
CA THR A 70 -23.82 6.68 22.12
C THR A 70 -22.52 7.19 21.52
N GLY A 71 -22.41 7.26 20.18
CA GLY A 71 -21.15 7.56 19.48
C GLY A 71 -20.25 6.34 19.43
#